data_AF-A0A7G9FM99-F1
#
_entry.id   AF-A0A7G9FM99-F1
#
_cell.length_a   1.000
_cell.length_b   1.000
_cell.length_c   1.000
_cell.angle_alpha   90.00
_cell.angle_beta   90.00
_cell.angle_gamma   90.00
#
_symmetry.space_group_name_H-M   'P 1'
#
loop_
_entity.id
_entity.type
_entity.pdbx_description
1 polymer ?
#
loop_
_entity_poly.entity_id
_entity_poly.type
_entity_poly.pdbx_seq_one_letter_code
_entity_poly.pdbx_strand_id
1 'polypeptide(L)'
;MRQYIAIDLKSFYASVECVERGLNPLTTNLVVADESRTEKTICLAVSPSLKSYGISGRARLFEVVQRVKEINRQRLAFAPGREFNGSSYENLKVKADPRLALDYIAAKPRMAHYMEYSTRIYDIYLKYVAPEDMHVYSVDEVFIDATTYLNTYQMTARQLAETMIRDVYETTGITATAGIGTNLYLAKIAMDIEAKHMQPDERGARIAELDEMSYRRLLWNHEPLTDFWRVGAGYQKKLHAQDLYTMGDIARCSLGGEDDYYNEDLLYKLFGVNAELLIDHAWGYEPCTIAEIKAYRPESNSISSGQVLQCPYTCEKARVVVQEMTEGLVLELVEKGLVTNQMVLTVGYDIENLSGGANGYHGEVTRDRYGRKVPKHAHGTENLDSYTSSTSRIEAAVLRLYDRIVDENLLVRRMYVVANHVIRKEDVKEETSGFEQMDLFTDYAALEKEKEAEKEKEAKEAQIQQALLAIKHKYGKNAVLRGMNFREGATARDRNNQIGGHKA
;
A
#
# COMPACT_ATOMS: atom_id res chain seq x y z
N MET A 1 -7.29 30.18 12.94
CA MET A 1 -6.52 28.99 13.37
C MET A 1 -6.69 27.94 12.29
N ARG A 2 -5.62 27.22 11.92
CA ARG A 2 -5.71 26.17 10.90
C ARG A 2 -6.58 25.03 11.42
N GLN A 3 -7.39 24.42 10.55
CA GLN A 3 -8.22 23.27 10.88
C GLN A 3 -8.18 22.29 9.71
N TYR A 4 -7.62 21.11 9.96
CA TYR A 4 -7.57 20.00 9.02
C TYR A 4 -8.59 18.95 9.40
N ILE A 5 -9.15 18.29 8.39
CA ILE A 5 -10.08 17.17 8.55
C ILE A 5 -9.46 15.95 7.86
N ALA A 6 -9.32 14.85 8.59
CA ALA A 6 -9.02 13.53 8.02
C ALA A 6 -10.31 12.72 7.98
N ILE A 7 -10.64 12.07 6.87
CA ILE A 7 -11.85 11.24 6.71
C ILE A 7 -11.44 9.85 6.21
N ASP A 8 -11.88 8.80 6.90
CA ASP A 8 -11.61 7.37 6.62
C ASP A 8 -12.94 6.60 6.48
N LEU A 9 -13.12 5.91 5.35
CA LEU A 9 -14.33 5.13 5.09
C LEU A 9 -14.32 3.83 5.88
N LYS A 10 -15.42 3.56 6.60
CA LYS A 10 -15.46 2.44 7.54
C LYS A 10 -15.41 1.10 6.82
N SER A 11 -14.30 0.38 6.96
CA SER A 11 -14.10 -0.97 6.37
C SER A 11 -14.45 -1.00 4.88
N PHE A 12 -13.92 -0.03 4.13
CA PHE A 12 -14.35 0.36 2.79
C PHE A 12 -14.77 -0.79 1.87
N TYR A 13 -13.88 -1.73 1.54
CA TYR A 13 -14.22 -2.82 0.61
C TYR A 13 -15.36 -3.71 1.12
N ALA A 14 -15.40 -4.02 2.42
CA ALA A 14 -16.49 -4.82 2.98
C ALA A 14 -17.82 -4.05 2.94
N SER A 15 -17.78 -2.73 3.14
CA SER A 15 -18.95 -1.86 3.03
C SER A 15 -19.48 -1.77 1.60
N VAL A 16 -18.60 -1.61 0.60
CA VAL A 16 -18.98 -1.67 -0.82
C VAL A 16 -19.64 -3.02 -1.14
N GLU A 17 -19.04 -4.14 -0.72
CA GLU A 17 -19.62 -5.46 -0.95
C GLU A 17 -20.98 -5.67 -0.26
N CYS A 18 -21.22 -5.06 0.90
CA CYS A 18 -22.52 -5.10 1.57
C CYS A 18 -23.58 -4.27 0.80
N VAL A 19 -23.26 -3.02 0.47
CA VAL A 19 -24.18 -2.12 -0.26
C VAL A 19 -24.62 -2.73 -1.59
N GLU A 20 -23.67 -3.27 -2.35
CA GLU A 20 -23.92 -3.93 -3.65
C GLU A 20 -24.83 -5.17 -3.55
N ARG A 21 -24.95 -5.75 -2.35
CA ARG A 21 -25.83 -6.89 -2.07
C ARG A 21 -27.14 -6.48 -1.42
N GLY A 22 -27.41 -5.18 -1.28
CA GLY A 22 -28.56 -4.68 -0.52
C GLY A 22 -28.49 -5.01 0.98
N LEU A 23 -27.29 -5.22 1.51
CA LEU A 23 -27.04 -5.55 2.91
C LEU A 23 -26.52 -4.33 3.66
N ASN A 24 -26.81 -4.25 4.96
CA ASN A 24 -26.34 -3.15 5.80
C ASN A 24 -24.87 -3.37 6.22
N PRO A 25 -23.93 -2.46 5.87
CA PRO A 25 -22.50 -2.63 6.18
C PRO A 25 -22.15 -2.76 7.66
N LEU A 26 -22.94 -2.16 8.55
CA LEU A 26 -22.65 -2.11 9.99
C LEU A 26 -23.09 -3.36 10.75
N THR A 27 -24.02 -4.12 10.18
CA THR A 27 -24.66 -5.27 10.85
C THR A 27 -24.41 -6.60 10.14
N THR A 28 -23.90 -6.58 8.92
CA THR A 28 -23.62 -7.78 8.12
C THR A 28 -22.21 -8.29 8.36
N ASN A 29 -22.08 -9.55 8.77
CA ASN A 29 -20.80 -10.25 8.91
C ASN A 29 -20.28 -10.63 7.53
N LEU A 30 -19.27 -9.91 7.05
CA LEU A 30 -18.70 -10.10 5.72
C LEU A 30 -17.18 -9.93 5.77
N VAL A 31 -16.49 -10.75 5.00
CA VAL A 31 -15.06 -10.65 4.74
C VAL A 31 -14.81 -10.55 3.25
N VAL A 32 -13.85 -9.73 2.83
CA VAL A 32 -13.43 -9.62 1.44
C VAL A 32 -12.19 -10.50 1.24
N ALA A 33 -12.40 -11.70 0.71
CA ALA A 33 -11.35 -12.69 0.49
C ALA A 33 -11.70 -13.58 -0.71
N ASP A 34 -10.68 -14.09 -1.41
CA ASP A 34 -10.88 -15.03 -2.51
C ASP A 34 -10.74 -16.47 -2.03
N GLU A 35 -11.88 -17.11 -1.70
CA GLU A 35 -11.93 -18.49 -1.22
C GLU A 35 -11.43 -19.51 -2.24
N SER A 36 -11.49 -19.19 -3.55
CA SER A 36 -11.03 -20.10 -4.60
C SER A 36 -9.52 -20.33 -4.62
N ARG A 37 -8.74 -19.55 -3.85
CA ARG A 37 -7.29 -19.71 -3.72
C ARG A 37 -6.95 -20.69 -2.60
N THR A 38 -6.64 -20.17 -1.42
CA THR A 38 -6.36 -20.97 -0.22
C THR A 38 -6.87 -20.20 0.98
N GLU A 39 -7.16 -20.87 2.10
CA GLU A 39 -7.49 -20.18 3.36
C GLU A 39 -6.32 -19.35 3.90
N LYS A 40 -5.09 -19.52 3.36
CA LYS A 40 -3.94 -18.65 3.65
C LYS A 40 -4.02 -17.31 2.90
N THR A 41 -5.07 -17.05 2.12
CA THR A 41 -5.28 -15.76 1.46
C THR A 41 -5.49 -14.64 2.47
N ILE A 42 -5.13 -13.41 2.08
CA ILE A 42 -5.35 -12.21 2.89
C ILE A 42 -6.81 -11.80 2.77
N CYS A 43 -7.43 -11.46 3.89
CA CYS A 43 -8.69 -10.73 3.88
C CYS A 43 -8.37 -9.26 3.64
N LEU A 44 -8.84 -8.71 2.52
CA LEU A 44 -8.62 -7.30 2.18
C LEU A 44 -9.42 -6.36 3.08
N ALA A 45 -10.59 -6.80 3.54
CA ALA A 45 -11.40 -6.10 4.50
C ALA A 45 -12.24 -7.08 5.32
N VAL A 46 -12.57 -6.67 6.54
CA VAL A 46 -13.48 -7.37 7.45
C VAL A 46 -14.53 -6.36 7.88
N SER A 47 -15.81 -6.73 7.84
CA SER A 47 -16.91 -5.83 8.19
C SER A 47 -16.85 -5.40 9.67
N PRO A 48 -17.40 -4.22 10.02
CA PRO A 48 -17.43 -3.75 11.40
C PRO A 48 -18.08 -4.74 12.38
N SER A 49 -19.15 -5.40 11.99
CA SER A 49 -19.81 -6.39 12.84
C SER A 49 -18.92 -7.60 13.13
N LEU A 50 -18.18 -8.08 12.12
CA LEU A 50 -17.30 -9.23 12.29
C LEU A 50 -16.05 -8.87 13.12
N LYS A 51 -15.54 -7.65 12.96
CA LYS A 51 -14.48 -7.09 13.83
C LYS A 51 -14.89 -7.04 15.31
N SER A 52 -16.18 -6.83 15.62
CA SER A 52 -16.68 -6.81 17.00
C SER A 52 -16.52 -8.13 17.76
N TYR A 53 -16.22 -9.22 17.04
CA TYR A 53 -15.88 -10.52 17.63
C TYR A 53 -14.36 -10.75 17.86
N GLY A 54 -13.54 -9.71 17.68
CA GLY A 54 -12.09 -9.77 17.86
C GLY A 54 -11.33 -10.26 16.62
N ILE A 55 -11.95 -10.22 15.44
CA ILE A 55 -11.28 -10.56 14.18
C ILE A 55 -10.52 -9.33 13.67
N SER A 56 -9.21 -9.48 13.44
CA SER A 56 -8.37 -8.41 12.91
C SER A 56 -8.82 -7.96 11.51
N GLY A 57 -8.78 -6.65 11.24
CA GLY A 57 -9.05 -6.11 9.91
C GLY A 57 -8.05 -6.54 8.82
N ARG A 58 -6.90 -7.10 9.21
CA ARG A 58 -5.84 -7.61 8.32
C ARG A 58 -5.59 -9.11 8.50
N ALA A 59 -6.62 -9.86 8.91
CA ALA A 59 -6.55 -11.30 9.13
C ALA A 59 -6.35 -12.08 7.82
N ARG A 60 -5.81 -13.30 7.94
CA ARG A 60 -5.88 -14.34 6.92
C ARG A 60 -7.22 -15.08 7.03
N LEU A 61 -7.72 -15.63 5.94
CA LEU A 61 -9.04 -16.28 5.92
C LEU A 61 -9.14 -17.44 6.93
N PHE A 62 -8.07 -18.23 7.10
CA PHE A 62 -8.06 -19.31 8.09
C PHE A 62 -8.20 -18.79 9.53
N GLU A 63 -7.70 -17.59 9.85
CA GLU A 63 -7.84 -16.98 11.17
C GLU A 63 -9.30 -16.58 11.43
N VAL A 64 -9.99 -16.08 10.39
CA VAL A 64 -11.44 -15.81 10.43
C VAL A 64 -12.21 -17.10 10.69
N VAL A 65 -11.93 -18.16 9.92
CA VAL A 65 -12.58 -19.48 10.07
C VAL A 65 -12.37 -20.04 11.47
N GLN A 66 -11.14 -20.01 11.99
CA GLN A 66 -10.81 -20.48 13.34
C GLN A 66 -11.57 -19.67 14.39
N ARG A 67 -11.54 -18.35 14.29
CA ARG A 67 -12.20 -17.47 15.26
C ARG A 67 -13.71 -17.64 15.27
N VAL A 68 -14.35 -17.79 14.11
CA VAL A 68 -15.80 -18.07 14.00
C VAL A 68 -16.14 -19.42 14.64
N LYS A 69 -15.32 -20.45 14.41
CA LYS A 69 -15.50 -21.78 15.07
C LYS A 69 -15.40 -21.68 16.59
N GLU A 70 -14.46 -20.90 17.13
CA GLU A 70 -14.35 -20.67 18.57
C GLU A 70 -15.57 -19.96 19.14
N ILE A 71 -16.04 -18.91 18.48
CA ILE A 71 -17.24 -18.16 18.89
C ILE A 71 -18.46 -19.07 18.88
N ASN A 72 -18.63 -19.88 17.82
CA ASN A 72 -19.72 -20.83 17.74
C ASN A 72 -19.64 -21.91 18.81
N ARG A 73 -18.44 -22.38 19.18
CA ARG A 73 -18.28 -23.30 20.32
C ARG A 73 -18.73 -22.66 21.64
N GLN A 74 -18.37 -21.41 21.87
CA GLN A 74 -18.81 -20.67 23.05
C GLN A 74 -20.34 -20.49 23.05
N ARG A 75 -20.91 -20.04 21.92
CA ARG A 75 -22.36 -19.85 21.77
C ARG A 75 -23.13 -21.15 21.97
N LEU A 76 -22.65 -22.27 21.44
CA LEU A 76 -23.29 -23.59 21.59
C LEU A 76 -23.41 -24.01 23.06
N ALA A 77 -22.43 -23.65 23.89
CA ALA A 77 -22.47 -23.94 25.33
C ALA A 77 -23.62 -23.20 26.05
N PHE A 78 -24.04 -22.04 25.53
CA PHE A 78 -25.13 -21.21 26.07
C PHE A 78 -26.44 -21.36 25.30
N ALA A 79 -26.46 -22.09 24.18
CA ALA A 79 -27.65 -22.31 23.38
C ALA A 79 -28.65 -23.23 24.12
N PRO A 80 -29.97 -22.95 24.07
CA PRO A 80 -30.99 -23.86 24.59
C PRO A 80 -30.85 -25.25 23.98
N GLY A 81 -30.74 -26.29 24.82
CA GLY A 81 -30.53 -27.66 24.35
C GLY A 81 -29.12 -27.94 23.79
N ARG A 82 -28.19 -26.98 23.82
CA ARG A 82 -26.85 -27.07 23.21
C ARG A 82 -26.88 -27.42 21.73
N GLU A 83 -27.87 -26.91 21.02
CA GLU A 83 -28.04 -27.13 19.58
C GLU A 83 -28.30 -25.79 18.88
N PHE A 84 -27.84 -25.70 17.63
CA PHE A 84 -28.19 -24.60 16.74
C PHE A 84 -29.30 -25.05 15.79
N ASN A 85 -30.28 -24.17 15.54
CA ASN A 85 -31.37 -24.41 14.58
C ASN A 85 -31.14 -23.72 13.23
N GLY A 86 -29.99 -23.05 13.07
CA GLY A 86 -29.60 -22.38 11.84
C GLY A 86 -28.31 -21.56 12.02
N SER A 87 -27.91 -20.86 10.96
CA SER A 87 -26.82 -19.89 10.97
C SER A 87 -27.30 -18.57 10.39
N SER A 88 -26.62 -17.47 10.72
CA SER A 88 -26.93 -16.16 10.15
C SER A 88 -25.68 -15.30 10.02
N TYR A 89 -25.55 -14.62 8.88
CA TYR A 89 -24.54 -13.59 8.67
C TYR A 89 -24.99 -12.21 9.20
N GLU A 90 -26.25 -12.05 9.61
CA GLU A 90 -26.72 -10.81 10.24
C GLU A 90 -26.43 -10.81 11.73
N ASN A 91 -25.53 -9.92 12.17
CA ASN A 91 -25.05 -9.81 13.54
C ASN A 91 -26.18 -9.57 14.55
N LEU A 92 -27.18 -8.74 14.19
CA LEU A 92 -28.31 -8.45 15.08
C LEU A 92 -29.16 -9.69 15.33
N LYS A 93 -29.43 -10.50 14.30
CA LYS A 93 -30.15 -11.78 14.44
C LYS A 93 -29.35 -12.78 15.29
N VAL A 94 -28.04 -12.89 15.04
CA VAL A 94 -27.15 -13.76 15.83
C VAL A 94 -27.09 -13.33 17.29
N LYS A 95 -27.07 -12.02 17.59
CA LYS A 95 -27.09 -11.52 18.96
C LYS A 95 -28.45 -11.74 19.64
N ALA A 96 -29.55 -11.63 18.90
CA ALA A 96 -30.90 -11.79 19.43
C ALA A 96 -31.30 -13.25 19.69
N ASP A 97 -30.89 -14.19 18.83
CA ASP A 97 -31.22 -15.61 18.98
C ASP A 97 -29.97 -16.46 19.34
N PRO A 98 -29.89 -17.02 20.56
CA PRO A 98 -28.78 -17.87 20.97
C PRO A 98 -28.71 -19.21 20.21
N ARG A 99 -29.78 -19.61 19.52
CA ARG A 99 -29.84 -20.84 18.70
C ARG A 99 -29.27 -20.66 17.30
N LEU A 100 -28.91 -19.43 16.91
CA LEU A 100 -28.25 -19.18 15.62
C LEU A 100 -26.73 -19.25 15.79
N ALA A 101 -26.09 -20.03 14.92
CA ALA A 101 -24.65 -19.97 14.73
C ALA A 101 -24.27 -18.66 14.03
N LEU A 102 -23.12 -18.11 14.43
CA LEU A 102 -22.46 -17.03 13.70
C LEU A 102 -21.99 -17.56 12.34
N ASP A 103 -22.48 -16.93 11.28
CA ASP A 103 -22.01 -17.13 9.91
C ASP A 103 -21.43 -15.84 9.34
N TYR A 104 -20.81 -15.93 8.17
CA TYR A 104 -20.31 -14.77 7.44
C TYR A 104 -20.31 -14.99 5.92
N ILE A 105 -20.34 -13.89 5.18
CA ILE A 105 -20.21 -13.89 3.72
C ILE A 105 -18.74 -13.68 3.35
N ALA A 106 -18.17 -14.54 2.51
CA ALA A 106 -16.89 -14.30 1.88
C ALA A 106 -17.09 -13.72 0.47
N ALA A 107 -16.80 -12.43 0.31
CA ALA A 107 -16.92 -11.72 -0.95
C ALA A 107 -15.58 -11.70 -1.71
N LYS A 108 -15.60 -12.14 -2.97
CA LYS A 108 -14.41 -12.08 -3.83
C LYS A 108 -14.05 -10.61 -4.11
N PRO A 109 -12.78 -10.19 -3.97
CA PRO A 109 -12.35 -8.83 -4.28
C PRO A 109 -12.74 -8.37 -5.69
N ARG A 110 -13.22 -7.12 -5.82
CA ARG A 110 -13.51 -6.42 -7.08
C ARG A 110 -12.80 -5.07 -7.10
N MET A 111 -11.50 -5.07 -7.36
CA MET A 111 -10.65 -3.90 -7.10
C MET A 111 -10.98 -2.68 -7.97
N ALA A 112 -11.32 -2.86 -9.25
CA ALA A 112 -11.75 -1.78 -10.13
C ALA A 112 -13.05 -1.15 -9.62
N HIS A 113 -13.99 -1.98 -9.18
CA HIS A 113 -15.25 -1.54 -8.58
C HIS A 113 -15.02 -0.70 -7.31
N TYR A 114 -14.04 -1.09 -6.48
CA TYR A 114 -13.68 -0.30 -5.31
C TYR A 114 -13.06 1.06 -5.68
N MET A 115 -12.26 1.11 -6.75
CA MET A 115 -11.73 2.38 -7.27
C MET A 115 -12.85 3.28 -7.80
N GLU A 116 -13.85 2.73 -8.50
CA GLU A 116 -15.03 3.49 -8.96
C GLU A 116 -15.81 4.10 -7.80
N TYR A 117 -16.02 3.33 -6.72
CA TYR A 117 -16.64 3.85 -5.49
C TYR A 117 -15.79 4.94 -4.83
N SER A 118 -14.47 4.75 -4.77
CA SER A 118 -13.54 5.75 -4.21
C SER A 118 -13.61 7.06 -5.00
N THR A 119 -13.61 7.00 -6.33
CA THR A 119 -13.78 8.18 -7.21
C THR A 119 -15.12 8.85 -6.97
N ARG A 120 -16.22 8.09 -6.91
CA ARG A 120 -17.56 8.67 -6.61
C ARG A 120 -17.59 9.41 -5.27
N ILE A 121 -16.93 8.87 -4.26
CA ILE A 121 -16.86 9.50 -2.94
C ILE A 121 -15.97 10.74 -2.98
N TYR A 122 -14.85 10.69 -3.70
CA TYR A 122 -14.01 11.85 -3.91
C TYR A 122 -14.76 12.99 -4.64
N ASP A 123 -15.59 12.66 -5.64
CA ASP A 123 -16.46 13.63 -6.32
C ASP A 123 -17.46 14.30 -5.38
N ILE A 124 -17.87 13.63 -4.30
CA ILE A 124 -18.69 14.24 -3.25
C ILE A 124 -17.89 15.30 -2.51
N TYR A 125 -16.64 15.01 -2.09
CA TYR A 125 -15.79 15.98 -1.41
C TYR A 125 -15.49 17.20 -2.29
N LEU A 126 -15.33 16.99 -3.60
CA LEU A 126 -15.12 18.07 -4.58
C LEU A 126 -16.29 19.07 -4.67
N LYS A 127 -17.49 18.73 -4.20
CA LYS A 127 -18.61 19.68 -4.08
C LYS A 127 -18.36 20.75 -3.01
N TYR A 128 -17.48 20.46 -2.03
CA TYR A 128 -17.27 21.27 -0.84
C TYR A 128 -15.90 21.94 -0.80
N VAL A 129 -14.87 21.25 -1.27
CA VAL A 129 -13.45 21.66 -1.14
C VAL A 129 -12.74 21.49 -2.47
N ALA A 130 -11.86 22.43 -2.81
CA ALA A 130 -11.08 22.39 -4.04
C ALA A 130 -9.97 21.31 -3.99
N PRO A 131 -9.60 20.68 -5.12
CA PRO A 131 -8.57 19.63 -5.16
C PRO A 131 -7.19 20.01 -4.60
N GLU A 132 -6.84 21.30 -4.65
CA GLU A 132 -5.59 21.85 -4.12
C GLU A 132 -5.51 21.78 -2.60
N ASP A 133 -6.65 21.87 -1.91
CA ASP A 133 -6.78 21.81 -0.45
C ASP A 133 -7.09 20.38 0.05
N MET A 134 -6.99 19.39 -0.85
CA MET A 134 -7.21 17.98 -0.53
C MET A 134 -5.99 17.11 -0.86
N HIS A 135 -5.70 16.16 0.02
CA HIS A 135 -4.69 15.12 -0.20
C HIS A 135 -5.31 13.73 -0.05
N VAL A 136 -5.40 13.00 -1.16
CA VAL A 136 -5.82 11.60 -1.17
C VAL A 136 -4.69 10.76 -0.57
N TYR A 137 -4.89 10.27 0.65
CA TYR A 137 -3.90 9.50 1.39
C TYR A 137 -3.94 8.02 1.00
N SER A 138 -5.14 7.47 0.80
CA SER A 138 -5.38 6.12 0.31
C SER A 138 -6.69 6.06 -0.51
N VAL A 139 -7.08 4.86 -0.95
CA VAL A 139 -8.35 4.63 -1.65
C VAL A 139 -9.59 5.01 -0.81
N ASP A 140 -9.45 5.01 0.52
CA ASP A 140 -10.52 5.22 1.47
C ASP A 140 -10.25 6.34 2.48
N GLU A 141 -9.15 7.08 2.31
CA GLU A 141 -8.71 8.11 3.25
C GLU A 141 -8.28 9.40 2.54
N VAL A 142 -8.78 10.54 3.04
CA VAL A 142 -8.47 11.88 2.53
C VAL A 142 -8.17 12.85 3.67
N PHE A 143 -7.18 13.71 3.47
CA PHE A 143 -6.95 14.91 4.26
C PHE A 143 -7.48 16.14 3.55
N ILE A 144 -8.08 17.05 4.31
CA ILE A 144 -8.71 18.28 3.83
C ILE A 144 -8.19 19.44 4.69
N ASP A 145 -7.68 20.50 4.07
CA ASP A 145 -7.50 21.78 4.73
C ASP A 145 -8.83 22.54 4.69
N ALA A 146 -9.55 22.53 5.80
CA ALA A 146 -10.87 23.16 5.87
C ALA A 146 -10.78 24.65 6.20
N THR A 147 -9.60 25.17 6.54
CA THR A 147 -9.40 26.45 7.23
C THR A 147 -10.15 27.62 6.59
N THR A 148 -10.04 27.78 5.27
CA THR A 148 -10.66 28.89 4.51
C THR A 148 -12.16 28.69 4.29
N TYR A 149 -12.61 27.43 4.23
CA TYR A 149 -13.98 27.04 3.93
C TYR A 149 -14.94 27.24 5.11
N LEU A 150 -14.44 27.16 6.35
CA LEU A 150 -15.26 27.31 7.56
C LEU A 150 -15.99 28.64 7.62
N ASN A 151 -15.27 29.73 7.31
CA ASN A 151 -15.88 31.07 7.29
C ASN A 151 -16.82 31.23 6.09
N THR A 152 -16.50 30.66 4.93
CA THR A 152 -17.37 30.71 3.74
C THR A 152 -18.71 30.04 4.01
N TYR A 153 -18.69 28.85 4.63
CA TYR A 153 -19.90 28.09 4.95
C TYR A 153 -20.58 28.52 6.25
N GLN A 154 -19.95 29.38 7.06
CA GLN A 154 -20.39 29.71 8.42
C GLN A 154 -20.60 28.44 9.28
N MET A 155 -19.68 27.49 9.15
CA MET A 155 -19.72 26.19 9.83
C MET A 155 -18.45 25.98 10.65
N THR A 156 -18.57 25.21 11.73
CA THR A 156 -17.39 24.62 12.40
C THR A 156 -16.82 23.48 11.55
N ALA A 157 -15.56 23.09 11.75
CA ALA A 157 -15.00 21.93 11.05
C ALA A 157 -15.79 20.65 11.32
N ARG A 158 -16.33 20.49 12.54
CA ARG A 158 -17.23 19.37 12.87
C ARG A 158 -18.48 19.38 11.98
N GLN A 159 -19.16 20.52 11.87
CA GLN A 159 -20.37 20.63 11.03
C GLN A 159 -20.07 20.38 9.55
N LEU A 160 -18.93 20.86 9.05
CA LEU A 160 -18.52 20.61 7.66
C LEU A 160 -18.20 19.12 7.44
N ALA A 161 -17.46 18.48 8.36
CA ALA A 161 -17.17 17.05 8.32
C ALA A 161 -18.45 16.21 8.37
N GLU A 162 -19.37 16.49 9.28
CA GLU A 162 -20.68 15.83 9.37
C GLU A 162 -21.48 15.96 8.07
N THR A 163 -21.43 17.14 7.44
CA THR A 163 -22.14 17.41 6.18
C THR A 163 -21.57 16.55 5.04
N MET A 164 -20.25 16.49 4.91
CA MET A 164 -19.60 15.65 3.89
C MET A 164 -19.84 14.16 4.15
N ILE A 165 -19.71 13.69 5.40
CA ILE A 165 -19.96 12.28 5.76
C ILE A 165 -21.42 11.90 5.47
N ARG A 166 -22.37 12.80 5.75
CA ARG A 166 -23.79 12.57 5.46
C ARG A 166 -24.03 12.45 3.96
N ASP A 167 -23.47 13.34 3.13
CA ASP A 167 -23.62 13.24 1.66
C ASP A 167 -23.02 11.93 1.14
N VAL A 168 -21.86 11.51 1.65
CA VAL A 168 -21.27 10.20 1.35
C VAL A 168 -22.24 9.06 1.70
N TYR A 169 -22.82 9.08 2.90
CA TYR A 169 -23.75 8.04 3.34
C TYR A 169 -25.06 8.03 2.54
N GLU A 170 -25.65 9.19 2.27
CA GLU A 170 -26.89 9.31 1.48
C GLU A 170 -26.67 8.88 0.03
N THR A 171 -25.52 9.20 -0.55
CA THR A 171 -25.20 8.87 -1.96
C THR A 171 -24.76 7.41 -2.14
N THR A 172 -24.03 6.85 -1.17
CA THR A 172 -23.35 5.54 -1.35
C THR A 172 -23.76 4.47 -0.36
N GLY A 173 -24.45 4.79 0.73
CA GLY A 173 -24.73 3.88 1.84
C GLY A 173 -23.51 3.54 2.71
N ILE A 174 -22.35 4.15 2.44
CA ILE A 174 -21.10 3.93 3.18
C ILE A 174 -20.94 5.03 4.21
N THR A 175 -20.61 4.64 5.44
CA THR A 175 -20.29 5.58 6.52
C THR A 175 -18.78 5.79 6.64
N ALA A 176 -18.40 6.89 7.27
CA ALA A 176 -17.02 7.29 7.48
C ALA A 176 -16.79 7.76 8.91
N THR A 177 -15.53 7.83 9.30
CA THR A 177 -15.06 8.42 10.55
C THR A 177 -14.19 9.61 10.20
N ALA A 178 -14.27 10.69 10.97
CA ALA A 178 -13.40 11.85 10.78
C ALA A 178 -12.63 12.20 12.05
N GLY A 179 -11.45 12.77 11.84
CA GLY A 179 -10.67 13.45 12.87
C GLY A 179 -10.41 14.88 12.45
N ILE A 180 -10.47 15.79 13.40
CA ILE A 180 -10.20 17.22 13.19
C ILE A 180 -9.00 17.59 14.02
N GLY A 181 -8.08 18.35 13.45
CA GLY A 181 -6.94 18.85 14.20
C GLY A 181 -6.39 20.16 13.70
N THR A 182 -5.57 20.80 14.52
CA THR A 182 -4.85 22.04 14.17
C THR A 182 -3.74 21.81 13.14
N ASN A 183 -3.32 20.56 12.96
CA ASN A 183 -2.37 20.08 11.96
C ASN A 183 -2.75 18.67 11.44
N LEU A 184 -2.05 18.18 10.41
CA LEU A 184 -2.33 16.89 9.77
C LEU A 184 -2.17 15.70 10.73
N TYR A 185 -1.14 15.72 11.59
CA TYR A 185 -0.90 14.67 12.57
C TYR A 185 -2.07 14.57 13.55
N LEU A 186 -2.50 15.67 14.15
CA LEU A 186 -3.59 15.68 15.11
C LEU A 186 -4.93 15.29 14.47
N ALA A 187 -5.20 15.70 13.24
CA ALA A 187 -6.39 15.26 12.51
C ALA A 187 -6.38 13.72 12.30
N LYS A 188 -5.22 13.17 11.93
CA LYS A 188 -5.04 11.72 11.74
C LYS A 188 -5.20 10.94 13.05
N ILE A 189 -4.57 11.41 14.12
CA ILE A 189 -4.62 10.76 15.44
C ILE A 189 -6.01 10.85 16.06
N ALA A 190 -6.68 12.02 15.95
CA ALA A 190 -8.05 12.17 16.40
C ALA A 190 -8.96 11.15 15.72
N MET A 191 -8.76 10.91 14.42
CA MET A 191 -9.53 9.92 13.68
C MET A 191 -9.20 8.48 14.12
N ASP A 192 -7.92 8.12 14.17
CA ASP A 192 -7.48 6.74 14.34
C ASP A 192 -7.63 6.22 15.77
N ILE A 193 -7.31 7.04 16.77
CA ILE A 193 -7.29 6.63 18.19
C ILE A 193 -8.61 6.98 18.89
N GLU A 194 -9.11 8.20 18.71
CA GLU A 194 -10.32 8.63 19.43
C GLU A 194 -11.59 8.23 18.65
N ALA A 195 -11.78 8.80 17.45
CA ALA A 195 -13.05 8.72 16.73
C ALA A 195 -13.45 7.27 16.38
N LYS A 196 -12.50 6.41 15.97
CA LYS A 196 -12.81 5.01 15.64
C LYS A 196 -13.37 4.22 16.83
N HIS A 197 -13.11 4.66 18.07
CA HIS A 197 -13.53 4.03 19.32
C HIS A 197 -14.77 4.68 19.95
N MET A 198 -15.16 5.88 19.50
CA MET A 198 -16.37 6.56 19.96
C MET A 198 -17.66 5.84 19.50
N GLN A 199 -18.72 6.05 20.28
CA GLN A 199 -20.07 5.76 19.81
C GLN A 199 -20.44 6.73 18.69
N PRO A 200 -21.12 6.27 17.64
CA PRO A 200 -21.64 7.17 16.63
C PRO A 200 -22.64 8.15 17.24
N ASP A 201 -22.67 9.37 16.73
CA ASP A 201 -23.67 10.37 17.10
C ASP A 201 -25.08 10.00 16.59
N GLU A 202 -26.07 10.85 16.87
CA GLU A 202 -27.47 10.67 16.43
C GLU A 202 -27.62 10.48 14.91
N ARG A 203 -26.61 10.90 14.14
CA ARG A 203 -26.58 10.85 12.67
C ARG A 203 -25.63 9.76 12.14
N GLY A 204 -25.06 8.94 13.02
CA GLY A 204 -24.23 7.80 12.65
C GLY A 204 -22.75 8.12 12.43
N ALA A 205 -22.33 9.38 12.54
CA ALA A 205 -20.95 9.79 12.31
C ALA A 205 -20.10 9.64 13.57
N ARG A 206 -18.81 9.41 13.38
CA ARG A 206 -17.82 9.35 14.47
C ARG A 206 -16.77 10.41 14.21
N ILE A 207 -16.72 11.42 15.05
CA ILE A 207 -15.85 12.59 14.86
C ILE A 207 -15.20 12.98 16.18
N ALA A 208 -13.88 13.00 16.20
CA ALA A 208 -13.08 13.50 17.31
C ALA A 208 -12.24 14.70 16.88
N GLU A 209 -11.82 15.51 17.84
CA GLU A 209 -11.06 16.74 17.60
C GLU A 209 -9.90 16.79 18.58
N LEU A 210 -8.71 17.15 18.09
CA LEU A 210 -7.52 17.33 18.90
C LEU A 210 -6.80 18.62 18.52
N ASP A 211 -6.44 19.37 19.54
CA ASP A 211 -5.38 20.38 19.51
C ASP A 211 -4.15 19.86 20.29
N GLU A 212 -3.07 20.61 20.30
CA GLU A 212 -1.81 20.18 20.92
C GLU A 212 -1.98 19.93 22.42
N MET A 213 -2.81 20.72 23.11
CA MET A 213 -3.01 20.61 24.55
C MET A 213 -3.91 19.44 24.94
N SER A 214 -5.01 19.25 24.22
CA SER A 214 -5.92 18.11 24.40
C SER A 214 -5.24 16.81 24.02
N TYR A 215 -4.42 16.79 22.96
CA TYR A 215 -3.57 15.65 22.60
C TYR A 215 -2.67 15.22 23.76
N ARG A 216 -1.88 16.15 24.32
CA ARG A 216 -0.99 15.85 25.46
C ARG A 216 -1.76 15.37 26.68
N ARG A 217 -2.92 15.96 26.96
CA ARG A 217 -3.75 15.56 28.11
C ARG A 217 -4.36 14.17 27.95
N LEU A 218 -4.82 13.82 26.74
CA LEU A 218 -5.58 12.61 26.50
C LEU A 218 -4.68 11.42 26.12
N LEU A 219 -3.65 11.66 25.31
CA LEU A 219 -2.93 10.60 24.59
C LEU A 219 -1.47 10.41 24.99
N TRP A 220 -0.88 11.25 25.85
CA TRP A 220 0.52 11.03 26.26
C TRP A 220 0.75 9.71 26.98
N ASN A 221 -0.25 9.15 27.67
CA ASN A 221 -0.16 7.86 28.35
C ASN A 221 -0.82 6.73 27.54
N HIS A 222 -1.15 6.95 26.27
CA HIS A 222 -1.82 5.94 25.43
C HIS A 222 -0.84 4.84 25.04
N GLU A 223 -1.33 3.60 25.10
CA GLU A 223 -0.64 2.40 24.63
C GLU A 223 -1.59 1.53 23.80
N PRO A 224 -1.07 0.81 22.79
CA PRO A 224 0.33 0.73 22.38
C PRO A 224 0.79 1.91 21.50
N LEU A 225 2.11 2.15 21.46
CA LEU A 225 2.72 3.14 20.57
C LEU A 225 2.41 2.93 19.08
N THR A 226 2.13 1.70 18.66
CA THR A 226 1.77 1.38 17.26
C THR A 226 0.45 1.98 16.78
N ASP A 227 -0.36 2.55 17.67
CA ASP A 227 -1.59 3.24 17.30
C ASP A 227 -1.31 4.64 16.75
N PHE A 228 -0.15 5.22 17.09
CA PHE A 228 0.24 6.53 16.59
C PHE A 228 0.73 6.45 15.15
N TRP A 229 0.30 7.42 14.35
CA TRP A 229 0.71 7.58 12.97
C TRP A 229 2.24 7.62 12.84
N ARG A 230 2.78 6.91 11.84
CA ARG A 230 4.21 6.71 11.57
C ARG A 230 4.99 5.87 12.59
N VAL A 231 4.39 5.43 13.70
CA VAL A 231 5.06 4.56 14.68
C VAL A 231 4.73 3.10 14.41
N GLY A 232 5.67 2.36 13.82
CA GLY A 232 5.52 0.93 13.55
C GLY A 232 6.07 0.02 14.66
N ALA A 233 5.83 -1.30 14.55
CA ALA A 233 6.34 -2.29 15.52
C ALA A 233 7.88 -2.26 15.68
N GLY A 234 8.61 -1.85 14.65
CA GLY A 234 10.07 -1.64 14.71
C GLY A 234 10.46 -0.45 15.59
N TYR A 235 9.70 0.65 15.54
CA TYR A 235 9.89 1.80 16.41
C TYR A 235 9.58 1.42 17.85
N GLN A 236 8.40 0.82 18.08
CA GLN A 236 7.99 0.38 19.41
C GLN A 236 9.03 -0.55 20.04
N LYS A 237 9.55 -1.54 19.29
CA LYS A 237 10.60 -2.44 19.81
C LYS A 237 11.87 -1.69 20.21
N LYS A 238 12.31 -0.70 19.44
CA LYS A 238 13.50 0.11 19.76
C LYS A 238 13.25 1.01 20.99
N LEU A 239 12.09 1.62 21.08
CA LEU A 239 11.69 2.50 22.20
C LEU A 239 11.53 1.70 23.51
N HIS A 240 10.83 0.57 23.48
CA HIS A 240 10.67 -0.30 24.64
C HIS A 240 12.02 -0.86 25.14
N ALA A 241 12.97 -1.10 24.24
CA ALA A 241 14.32 -1.50 24.63
C ALA A 241 15.09 -0.40 25.37
N GLN A 242 14.56 0.81 25.42
CA GLN A 242 15.06 1.97 26.18
C GLN A 242 14.06 2.40 27.26
N ASP A 243 13.10 1.55 27.62
CA ASP A 243 12.05 1.83 28.60
C ASP A 243 11.16 3.05 28.28
N LEU A 244 11.01 3.38 26.99
CA LEU A 244 10.07 4.39 26.49
C LEU A 244 8.82 3.68 25.95
N TYR A 245 7.67 3.84 26.62
CA TYR A 245 6.46 3.08 26.31
C TYR A 245 5.33 3.95 25.74
N THR A 246 5.43 5.27 25.89
CA THR A 246 4.36 6.20 25.53
C THR A 246 4.87 7.46 24.83
N MET A 247 3.99 8.23 24.19
CA MET A 247 4.36 9.52 23.60
C MET A 247 4.82 10.53 24.67
N GLY A 248 4.29 10.43 25.89
CA GLY A 248 4.73 11.24 27.02
C GLY A 248 6.18 10.92 27.44
N ASP A 249 6.59 9.66 27.37
CA ASP A 249 7.97 9.26 27.65
C ASP A 249 8.94 9.82 26.62
N ILE A 250 8.56 9.78 25.34
CA ILE A 250 9.36 10.34 24.24
C ILE A 250 9.49 11.87 24.39
N ALA A 251 8.37 12.55 24.66
CA ALA A 251 8.35 13.99 24.90
C ALA A 251 9.21 14.38 26.12
N ARG A 252 9.20 13.57 27.19
CA ARG A 252 10.07 13.80 28.35
C ARG A 252 11.54 13.53 28.03
N CYS A 253 11.82 12.46 27.28
CA CYS A 253 13.17 12.12 26.82
C CYS A 253 13.77 13.24 25.98
N SER A 254 12.99 13.92 25.14
CA SER A 254 13.49 15.03 24.32
C SER A 254 13.83 16.30 25.13
N LEU A 255 13.52 16.35 26.43
CA LEU A 255 13.82 17.49 27.30
C LEU A 255 15.06 17.30 28.18
N GLY A 256 15.67 16.12 28.19
CA GLY A 256 16.85 15.88 29.02
C GLY A 256 18.07 16.67 28.54
N GLY A 257 18.93 17.03 29.48
CA GLY A 257 20.19 17.72 29.20
C GLY A 257 21.23 16.82 28.53
N GLU A 258 22.34 17.43 28.11
CA GLU A 258 23.43 16.71 27.42
C GLU A 258 24.00 15.55 28.27
N ASP A 259 24.05 15.72 29.59
CA ASP A 259 24.57 14.70 30.52
C ASP A 259 23.51 13.66 30.97
N ASP A 260 22.24 13.87 30.63
CA ASP A 260 21.16 12.94 30.98
C ASP A 260 21.13 11.75 30.03
N TYR A 261 20.85 10.55 30.56
CA TYR A 261 20.68 9.36 29.72
C TYR A 261 19.51 9.51 28.74
N TYR A 262 18.39 10.06 29.21
CA TYR A 262 17.20 10.34 28.42
C TYR A 262 17.26 11.75 27.88
N ASN A 263 17.85 11.91 26.71
CA ASN A 263 17.97 13.19 26.02
C ASN A 263 17.57 13.04 24.54
N GLU A 264 17.58 14.16 23.82
CA GLU A 264 17.29 14.20 22.40
C GLU A 264 18.29 13.34 21.57
N ASP A 265 19.58 13.35 21.93
CA ASP A 265 20.63 12.59 21.26
C ASP A 265 20.37 11.07 21.26
N LEU A 266 19.80 10.54 22.34
CA LEU A 266 19.38 9.13 22.38
C LEU A 266 18.39 8.81 21.26
N LEU A 267 17.40 9.68 21.04
CA LEU A 267 16.38 9.48 20.00
C LEU A 267 17.02 9.56 18.60
N TYR A 268 17.91 10.52 18.35
CA TYR A 268 18.65 10.62 17.09
C TYR A 268 19.57 9.43 16.87
N LYS A 269 20.20 8.88 17.91
CA LYS A 269 21.00 7.65 17.81
C LYS A 269 20.16 6.44 17.39
N LEU A 270 18.90 6.36 17.82
CA LEU A 270 18.00 5.24 17.51
C LEU A 270 17.36 5.35 16.11
N PHE A 271 17.01 6.56 15.67
CA PHE A 271 16.15 6.81 14.51
C PHE A 271 16.78 7.69 13.42
N GLY A 272 17.97 8.25 13.65
CA GLY A 272 18.59 9.24 12.78
C GLY A 272 17.71 10.46 12.62
N VAL A 273 17.67 11.02 11.41
CA VAL A 273 16.83 12.19 11.06
C VAL A 273 15.33 12.00 11.32
N ASN A 274 14.84 10.75 11.42
CA ASN A 274 13.43 10.51 11.75
C ASN A 274 13.10 10.75 13.23
N ALA A 275 14.10 10.99 14.08
CA ALA A 275 13.88 11.34 15.48
C ALA A 275 13.15 12.69 15.61
N GLU A 276 13.50 13.67 14.78
CA GLU A 276 12.86 14.99 14.74
C GLU A 276 11.33 14.86 14.61
N LEU A 277 10.90 14.10 13.61
CA LEU A 277 9.47 13.84 13.34
C LEU A 277 8.79 13.12 14.51
N LEU A 278 9.49 12.18 15.15
CA LEU A 278 8.96 11.45 16.31
C LEU A 278 8.81 12.37 17.54
N ILE A 279 9.78 13.27 17.75
CA ILE A 279 9.76 14.26 18.83
C ILE A 279 8.63 15.26 18.60
N ASP A 280 8.52 15.82 17.39
CA ASP A 280 7.44 16.74 17.03
C ASP A 280 6.06 16.11 17.25
N HIS A 281 5.87 14.87 16.77
CA HIS A 281 4.63 14.11 16.97
C HIS A 281 4.36 13.81 18.45
N ALA A 282 5.40 13.54 19.26
CA ALA A 282 5.26 13.40 20.71
C ALA A 282 4.74 14.69 21.39
N TRP A 283 5.05 15.86 20.82
CA TRP A 283 4.52 17.15 21.27
C TRP A 283 3.21 17.58 20.61
N GLY A 284 2.72 16.82 19.63
CA GLY A 284 1.51 17.09 18.86
C GLY A 284 1.72 18.07 17.70
N TYR A 285 2.97 18.32 17.30
CA TYR A 285 3.32 19.25 16.23
C TYR A 285 3.50 18.51 14.90
N GLU A 286 3.02 19.12 13.82
CA GLU A 286 3.28 18.70 12.44
C GLU A 286 3.24 19.96 11.55
N PRO A 287 4.40 20.47 11.12
CA PRO A 287 4.46 21.69 10.33
C PRO A 287 3.97 21.49 8.89
N CYS A 288 4.03 20.28 8.35
CA CYS A 288 3.71 19.99 6.95
C CYS A 288 2.24 20.31 6.62
N THR A 289 2.05 21.06 5.55
CA THR A 289 0.76 21.49 5.02
C THR A 289 0.42 20.78 3.72
N ILE A 290 -0.87 20.76 3.34
CA ILE A 290 -1.29 20.20 2.04
C ILE A 290 -0.62 20.93 0.88
N ALA A 291 -0.46 22.25 0.97
CA ALA A 291 0.24 23.04 -0.03
C ALA A 291 1.69 22.58 -0.24
N GLU A 292 2.42 22.30 0.84
CA GLU A 292 3.79 21.78 0.79
C GLU A 292 3.85 20.37 0.21
N ILE A 293 2.89 19.49 0.56
CA ILE A 293 2.78 18.15 -0.04
C ILE A 293 2.63 18.26 -1.57
N LYS A 294 1.82 19.20 -2.07
CA LYS A 294 1.61 19.43 -3.51
C LYS A 294 2.81 20.09 -4.18
N ALA A 295 3.52 20.94 -3.45
CA ALA A 295 4.74 21.61 -3.93
C ALA A 295 5.96 20.68 -3.93
N TYR A 296 5.96 19.60 -3.16
CA TYR A 296 7.09 18.67 -3.06
C TYR A 296 7.51 18.14 -4.44
N ARG A 297 8.83 18.19 -4.68
CA ARG A 297 9.48 17.61 -5.85
C ARG A 297 10.59 16.68 -5.36
N PRO A 298 10.47 15.37 -5.57
CA PRO A 298 11.51 14.44 -5.15
C PRO A 298 12.78 14.65 -5.97
N GLU A 299 13.94 14.42 -5.35
CA GLU A 299 15.25 14.45 -6.02
C GLU A 299 15.36 13.36 -7.09
N SER A 300 14.78 12.18 -6.83
CA SER A 300 14.73 11.07 -7.78
C SER A 300 13.38 10.37 -7.75
N ASN A 301 12.96 9.85 -8.90
CA ASN A 301 11.75 9.05 -9.05
C ASN A 301 12.11 7.62 -9.46
N SER A 302 11.26 6.68 -9.10
CA SER A 302 11.34 5.30 -9.57
C SER A 302 9.96 4.76 -9.93
N ILE A 303 9.93 3.80 -10.84
CA ILE A 303 8.73 3.00 -11.12
C ILE A 303 9.11 1.55 -10.88
N SER A 304 8.27 0.83 -10.14
CA SER A 304 8.56 -0.54 -9.74
C SER A 304 7.39 -1.47 -10.02
N SER A 305 7.73 -2.71 -10.34
CA SER A 305 6.80 -3.82 -10.46
C SER A 305 7.28 -4.95 -9.57
N GLY A 306 6.41 -5.40 -8.65
CA GLY A 306 6.70 -6.47 -7.70
C GLY A 306 5.68 -7.59 -7.81
N GLN A 307 6.15 -8.84 -7.77
CA GLN A 307 5.30 -10.02 -7.86
C GLN A 307 5.69 -11.07 -6.82
N VAL A 308 4.69 -11.60 -6.11
CA VAL A 308 4.81 -12.79 -5.27
C VAL A 308 4.08 -13.94 -5.97
N LEU A 309 4.78 -15.03 -6.21
CA LEU A 309 4.26 -16.18 -6.94
C LEU A 309 3.33 -17.02 -6.06
N GLN A 310 2.36 -17.71 -6.69
CA GLN A 310 1.43 -18.61 -6.00
C GLN A 310 2.13 -19.84 -5.44
N CYS A 311 3.10 -20.35 -6.20
CA CYS A 311 3.96 -21.47 -5.86
C CYS A 311 5.43 -21.12 -6.16
N PRO A 312 6.38 -21.90 -5.65
CA PRO A 312 7.79 -21.73 -5.99
C PRO A 312 8.03 -22.01 -7.47
N TYR A 313 8.81 -21.18 -8.14
CA TYR A 313 9.19 -21.35 -9.55
C TYR A 313 10.65 -21.76 -9.66
N THR A 314 11.00 -22.54 -10.69
CA THR A 314 12.38 -22.74 -11.10
C THR A 314 12.98 -21.43 -11.64
N CYS A 315 14.31 -21.35 -11.68
CA CYS A 315 15.03 -20.21 -12.26
C CYS A 315 14.54 -19.91 -13.69
N GLU A 316 14.39 -20.93 -14.54
CA GLU A 316 13.90 -20.77 -15.91
C GLU A 316 12.49 -20.15 -16.00
N LYS A 317 11.55 -20.62 -15.17
CA LYS A 317 10.18 -20.08 -15.14
C LYS A 317 10.18 -18.65 -14.59
N ALA A 318 10.98 -18.38 -13.56
CA ALA A 318 11.10 -17.05 -12.99
C ALA A 318 11.72 -16.04 -13.96
N ARG A 319 12.68 -16.46 -14.80
CA ARG A 319 13.25 -15.64 -15.87
C ARG A 319 12.19 -15.17 -16.87
N VAL A 320 11.26 -16.03 -17.25
CA VAL A 320 10.12 -15.67 -18.10
C VAL A 320 9.26 -14.60 -17.43
N VAL A 321 8.95 -14.74 -16.13
CA VAL A 321 8.15 -13.74 -15.40
C VAL A 321 8.88 -12.41 -15.29
N VAL A 322 10.19 -12.40 -15.03
CA VAL A 322 10.99 -11.16 -15.00
C VAL A 322 10.96 -10.47 -16.37
N GLN A 323 11.07 -11.22 -17.47
CA GLN A 323 10.92 -10.69 -18.82
C GLN A 323 9.56 -10.02 -19.04
N GLU A 324 8.46 -10.67 -18.62
CA GLU A 324 7.11 -10.10 -18.70
C GLU A 324 6.95 -8.83 -17.85
N MET A 325 7.50 -8.84 -16.63
CA MET A 325 7.45 -7.71 -15.72
C MET A 325 8.23 -6.52 -16.27
N THR A 326 9.39 -6.76 -16.87
CA THR A 326 10.20 -5.72 -17.52
C THR A 326 9.47 -5.14 -18.73
N GLU A 327 8.85 -5.96 -19.59
CA GLU A 327 8.06 -5.43 -20.71
C GLU A 327 6.88 -4.57 -20.23
N GLY A 328 6.15 -5.04 -19.21
CA GLY A 328 5.06 -4.27 -18.61
C GLY A 328 5.53 -2.94 -18.03
N LEU A 329 6.65 -2.94 -17.32
CA LEU A 329 7.28 -1.74 -16.76
C LEU A 329 7.72 -0.75 -17.84
N VAL A 330 8.29 -1.25 -18.94
CA VAL A 330 8.70 -0.40 -20.08
C VAL A 330 7.49 0.21 -20.77
N LEU A 331 6.41 -0.55 -20.97
CA LEU A 331 5.17 0.01 -21.53
C LEU A 331 4.60 1.12 -20.64
N GLU A 332 4.67 0.97 -19.31
CA GLU A 332 4.26 2.01 -18.36
C GLU A 332 5.17 3.26 -18.45
N LEU A 333 6.49 3.09 -18.62
CA LEU A 333 7.40 4.21 -18.86
C LEU A 333 7.01 4.97 -20.13
N VAL A 334 6.74 4.26 -21.23
CA VAL A 334 6.35 4.87 -22.51
C VAL A 334 5.00 5.59 -22.41
N GLU A 335 4.01 4.96 -21.76
CA GLU A 335 2.69 5.55 -21.52
C GLU A 335 2.78 6.88 -20.77
N LYS A 336 3.69 6.97 -19.79
CA LYS A 336 3.92 8.18 -19.00
C LYS A 336 4.92 9.17 -19.61
N GLY A 337 5.50 8.87 -20.78
CA GLY A 337 6.53 9.72 -21.41
C GLY A 337 7.85 9.77 -20.64
N LEU A 338 8.18 8.70 -19.93
CA LEU A 338 9.33 8.59 -19.03
C LEU A 338 10.44 7.71 -19.63
N VAL A 339 11.66 7.92 -19.13
CA VAL A 339 12.87 7.16 -19.47
C VAL A 339 13.69 6.88 -18.21
N THR A 340 14.51 5.83 -18.25
CA THR A 340 15.37 5.41 -17.13
C THR A 340 16.78 5.12 -17.64
N ASN A 341 17.77 5.27 -16.76
CA ASN A 341 19.15 4.84 -17.02
C ASN A 341 19.64 3.75 -16.04
N GLN A 342 18.76 3.23 -15.17
CA GLN A 342 19.17 2.26 -14.16
C GLN A 342 18.04 1.28 -13.85
N MET A 343 18.38 -0.01 -13.92
CA MET A 343 17.48 -1.10 -13.58
C MET A 343 17.97 -1.82 -12.32
N VAL A 344 17.06 -2.07 -11.38
CA VAL A 344 17.32 -2.86 -10.18
C VAL A 344 16.44 -4.09 -10.18
N LEU A 345 17.06 -5.24 -9.91
CA LEU A 345 16.37 -6.52 -9.80
C LEU A 345 16.60 -7.08 -8.40
N THR A 346 15.52 -7.48 -7.73
CA THR A 346 15.58 -8.23 -6.48
C THR A 346 14.77 -9.51 -6.59
N VAL A 347 15.41 -10.65 -6.33
CA VAL A 347 14.79 -11.98 -6.37
C VAL A 347 14.82 -12.62 -4.98
N GLY A 348 13.66 -12.93 -4.43
CA GLY A 348 13.51 -13.63 -3.17
C GLY A 348 13.20 -15.10 -3.40
N TYR A 349 13.99 -15.97 -2.76
CA TYR A 349 13.86 -17.42 -2.85
C TYR A 349 12.80 -18.00 -1.91
N ASP A 350 12.33 -19.20 -2.21
CA ASP A 350 11.34 -19.94 -1.42
C ASP A 350 11.98 -20.63 -0.18
N ILE A 351 11.16 -20.87 0.83
CA ILE A 351 11.52 -21.61 2.05
C ILE A 351 11.85 -23.08 1.76
N GLU A 352 11.25 -23.66 0.71
CA GLU A 352 11.43 -25.07 0.34
C GLU A 352 12.89 -25.40 0.03
N ASN A 353 13.68 -24.42 -0.43
CA ASN A 353 15.13 -24.56 -0.65
C ASN A 353 15.92 -24.97 0.59
N LEU A 354 15.40 -24.71 1.80
CA LEU A 354 16.04 -25.09 3.06
C LEU A 354 15.61 -26.48 3.57
N SER A 355 14.62 -27.12 2.94
CA SER A 355 14.00 -28.35 3.43
C SER A 355 14.73 -29.63 2.95
N GLY A 356 15.75 -29.49 2.10
CA GLY A 356 16.42 -30.60 1.39
C GLY A 356 17.52 -31.36 2.15
N GLY A 357 17.73 -31.13 3.45
CA GLY A 357 18.79 -31.79 4.20
C GLY A 357 20.19 -31.53 3.62
N ALA A 358 20.91 -32.59 3.20
CA ALA A 358 22.26 -32.50 2.62
C ALA A 358 22.31 -31.93 1.19
N ASN A 359 21.17 -31.90 0.48
CA ASN A 359 21.02 -31.25 -0.83
C ASN A 359 20.31 -29.88 -0.72
N GLY A 360 20.13 -29.38 0.50
CA GLY A 360 19.50 -28.09 0.75
C GLY A 360 20.48 -26.93 0.57
N TYR A 361 19.95 -25.71 0.47
CA TYR A 361 20.77 -24.51 0.41
C TYR A 361 21.54 -24.28 1.72
N HIS A 362 22.86 -24.17 1.62
CA HIS A 362 23.79 -23.97 2.76
C HIS A 362 24.39 -22.56 2.83
N GLY A 363 23.96 -21.63 1.98
CA GLY A 363 24.46 -20.26 1.98
C GLY A 363 23.85 -19.38 3.08
N GLU A 364 23.92 -18.06 2.88
CA GLU A 364 23.44 -17.08 3.86
C GLU A 364 21.90 -17.13 3.99
N VAL A 365 21.42 -17.26 5.23
CA VAL A 365 19.99 -17.37 5.54
C VAL A 365 19.53 -16.12 6.29
N THR A 366 18.42 -15.55 5.85
CA THR A 366 17.77 -14.41 6.51
C THR A 366 16.43 -14.84 7.10
N ARG A 367 15.82 -14.00 7.94
CA ARG A 367 14.47 -14.24 8.47
C ARG A 367 13.47 -13.34 7.78
N ASP A 368 12.35 -13.91 7.37
CA ASP A 368 11.24 -13.15 6.82
C ASP A 368 10.46 -12.41 7.93
N ARG A 369 9.44 -11.64 7.55
CA ARG A 369 8.56 -10.91 8.47
C ARG A 369 7.84 -11.83 9.48
N TYR A 370 7.65 -13.10 9.15
CA TYR A 370 7.03 -14.10 10.01
C TYR A 370 8.07 -14.85 10.86
N GLY A 371 9.34 -14.44 10.83
CA GLY A 371 10.45 -15.06 11.55
C GLY A 371 10.96 -16.36 10.93
N ARG A 372 10.44 -16.76 9.76
CA ARG A 372 10.82 -17.99 9.06
C ARG A 372 12.18 -17.81 8.40
N LYS A 373 12.98 -18.86 8.44
CA LYS A 373 14.28 -18.89 7.74
C LYS A 373 14.04 -18.99 6.24
N VAL A 374 14.69 -18.14 5.46
CA VAL A 374 14.67 -18.10 3.99
C VAL A 374 16.09 -17.85 3.47
N PRO A 375 16.47 -18.37 2.29
CA PRO A 375 17.72 -17.97 1.66
C PRO A 375 17.78 -16.44 1.48
N LYS A 376 18.98 -15.87 1.57
CA LYS A 376 19.19 -14.44 1.28
C LYS A 376 18.76 -14.14 -0.15
N HIS A 377 18.07 -13.01 -0.32
CA HIS A 377 17.60 -12.58 -1.62
C HIS A 377 18.78 -12.21 -2.52
N ALA A 378 18.67 -12.49 -3.82
CA ALA A 378 19.56 -11.91 -4.81
C ALA A 378 19.12 -10.46 -5.08
N HIS A 379 20.09 -9.56 -5.16
CA HIS A 379 19.86 -8.15 -5.44
C HIS A 379 21.00 -7.64 -6.31
N GLY A 380 20.66 -6.85 -7.32
CA GLY A 380 21.66 -6.22 -8.15
C GLY A 380 21.10 -5.06 -8.94
N THR A 381 22.02 -4.27 -9.48
CA THR A 381 21.76 -3.06 -10.25
C THR A 381 22.53 -3.15 -11.55
N GLU A 382 21.89 -2.70 -12.63
CA GLU A 382 22.48 -2.56 -13.96
C GLU A 382 22.26 -1.11 -14.42
N ASN A 383 23.34 -0.39 -14.69
CA ASN A 383 23.26 0.94 -15.29
C ASN A 383 23.18 0.79 -16.81
N LEU A 384 22.37 1.62 -17.45
CA LEU A 384 22.26 1.73 -18.89
C LEU A 384 23.16 2.89 -19.34
N ASP A 385 23.74 2.78 -20.54
CA ASP A 385 24.66 3.79 -21.08
C ASP A 385 23.99 5.17 -21.28
N SER A 386 22.67 5.17 -21.45
CA SER A 386 21.87 6.36 -21.63
C SER A 386 20.44 6.17 -21.12
N TYR A 387 19.74 7.29 -20.91
CA TYR A 387 18.32 7.28 -20.61
C TYR A 387 17.53 6.71 -21.79
N THR A 388 16.78 5.65 -21.56
CA THR A 388 16.00 4.99 -22.60
C THR A 388 14.68 4.44 -22.06
N SER A 389 13.74 4.20 -22.98
CA SER A 389 12.51 3.43 -22.79
C SER A 389 12.38 2.33 -23.85
N SER A 390 13.49 1.98 -24.50
CA SER A 390 13.58 0.85 -25.44
C SER A 390 13.36 -0.46 -24.70
N THR A 391 12.36 -1.24 -25.12
CA THR A 391 12.11 -2.57 -24.55
C THR A 391 13.33 -3.46 -24.79
N SER A 392 13.87 -3.48 -26.01
CA SER A 392 15.01 -4.33 -26.34
C SER A 392 16.26 -4.07 -25.46
N ARG A 393 16.63 -2.81 -25.22
CA ARG A 393 17.79 -2.46 -24.38
C ARG A 393 17.56 -2.79 -22.91
N ILE A 394 16.42 -2.38 -22.36
CA ILE A 394 16.09 -2.59 -20.94
C ILE A 394 15.90 -4.08 -20.65
N GLU A 395 15.23 -4.81 -21.52
CA GLU A 395 15.03 -6.26 -21.39
C GLU A 395 16.36 -7.01 -21.44
N ALA A 396 17.24 -6.67 -22.38
CA ALA A 396 18.57 -7.26 -22.45
C ALA A 396 19.39 -6.98 -21.18
N ALA A 397 19.34 -5.76 -20.65
CA ALA A 397 20.03 -5.37 -19.43
C ALA A 397 19.51 -6.13 -18.20
N VAL A 398 18.18 -6.21 -18.02
CA VAL A 398 17.58 -6.94 -16.90
C VAL A 398 17.82 -8.44 -16.99
N LEU A 399 17.79 -9.04 -18.19
CA LEU A 399 18.08 -10.46 -18.37
C LEU A 399 19.55 -10.79 -18.09
N ARG A 400 20.49 -9.95 -18.54
CA ARG A 400 21.91 -10.10 -18.15
C ARG A 400 22.10 -9.98 -16.65
N LEU A 401 21.40 -9.03 -16.02
CA LEU A 401 21.43 -8.87 -14.56
C LEU A 401 20.87 -10.12 -13.87
N TYR A 402 19.76 -10.66 -14.34
CA TYR A 402 19.14 -11.89 -13.83
C TYR A 402 20.12 -13.06 -13.89
N ASP A 403 20.68 -13.32 -15.08
CA ASP A 403 21.61 -14.42 -15.33
C ASP A 403 22.90 -14.28 -14.49
N ARG A 404 23.27 -13.06 -14.07
CA ARG A 404 24.44 -12.77 -13.22
C ARG A 404 24.18 -12.98 -11.72
N ILE A 405 22.99 -12.67 -11.21
CA ILE A 405 22.74 -12.60 -9.75
C ILE A 405 21.90 -13.75 -9.19
N VAL A 406 21.14 -14.46 -10.04
CA VAL A 406 20.21 -15.49 -9.60
C VAL A 406 20.88 -16.85 -9.61
N ASP A 407 20.69 -17.63 -8.54
CA ASP A 407 21.17 -19.01 -8.46
C ASP A 407 20.21 -19.95 -9.20
N GLU A 408 20.75 -20.66 -10.19
CA GLU A 408 19.99 -21.59 -11.05
C GLU A 408 19.35 -22.74 -10.28
N ASN A 409 19.90 -23.12 -9.13
CA ASN A 409 19.44 -24.25 -8.33
C ASN A 409 18.32 -23.88 -7.35
N LEU A 410 18.05 -22.59 -7.16
CA LEU A 410 17.10 -22.14 -6.14
C LEU A 410 15.72 -21.86 -6.71
N LEU A 411 14.71 -22.29 -5.97
CA LEU A 411 13.32 -21.95 -6.24
C LEU A 411 13.04 -20.50 -5.86
N VAL A 412 12.43 -19.75 -6.78
CA VAL A 412 12.06 -18.35 -6.63
C VAL A 412 10.62 -18.22 -6.11
N ARG A 413 10.39 -17.30 -5.17
CA ARG A 413 9.07 -17.01 -4.60
C ARG A 413 8.55 -15.60 -4.89
N ARG A 414 9.44 -14.63 -5.01
CA ARG A 414 9.08 -13.23 -5.27
C ARG A 414 10.16 -12.54 -6.09
N MET A 415 9.75 -11.52 -6.83
CA MET A 415 10.66 -10.73 -7.65
C MET A 415 10.19 -9.28 -7.73
N TYR A 416 11.14 -8.37 -7.85
CA TYR A 416 10.91 -6.94 -7.97
C TYR A 416 11.82 -6.39 -9.06
N VAL A 417 11.24 -5.72 -10.05
CA VAL A 417 11.95 -4.99 -11.10
C VAL A 417 11.67 -3.50 -10.89
N VAL A 418 12.71 -2.70 -10.82
CA VAL A 418 12.61 -1.26 -10.57
C VAL A 418 13.40 -0.51 -11.63
N ALA A 419 12.74 0.44 -12.29
CA ALA A 419 13.38 1.49 -13.07
C ALA A 419 13.68 2.65 -12.11
N ASN A 420 14.96 2.95 -11.90
CA ASN A 420 15.44 4.04 -11.07
C ASN A 420 15.76 5.27 -11.91
N HIS A 421 15.96 6.42 -11.24
CA HIS A 421 16.27 7.71 -11.87
C HIS A 421 15.31 8.03 -13.02
N VAL A 422 14.02 7.79 -12.82
CA VAL A 422 13.04 7.98 -13.89
C VAL A 422 12.83 9.48 -14.10
N ILE A 423 13.05 9.93 -15.33
CA ILE A 423 12.86 11.32 -15.76
C ILE A 423 11.95 11.39 -16.97
N ARG A 424 11.37 12.56 -17.25
CA ARG A 424 10.62 12.74 -18.50
C ARG A 424 11.58 12.76 -19.67
N LYS A 425 11.12 12.25 -20.82
CA LYS A 425 11.92 12.23 -22.04
C LYS A 425 12.37 13.63 -22.48
N GLU A 426 11.58 14.66 -22.17
CA GLU A 426 11.88 16.08 -22.44
C GLU A 426 12.98 16.66 -21.53
N ASP A 427 13.18 16.09 -20.34
CA ASP A 427 14.13 16.57 -19.33
C ASP A 427 15.52 15.93 -19.49
N VAL A 428 15.68 15.02 -20.46
CA VAL A 428 16.97 14.39 -20.75
C VAL A 428 17.91 15.46 -21.30
N LYS A 429 18.80 15.96 -20.46
CA LYS A 429 19.90 16.83 -20.90
C LYS A 429 20.80 16.02 -21.82
N GLU A 430 21.00 16.50 -23.05
CA GLU A 430 21.99 15.93 -23.99
C GLU A 430 23.39 15.82 -23.37
N GLU A 431 23.68 16.60 -22.33
CA GLU A 431 24.93 16.63 -21.56
C GLU A 431 25.29 15.34 -20.80
N THR A 432 24.46 14.29 -20.81
CA THR A 432 24.85 12.97 -20.25
C THR A 432 25.65 12.08 -21.21
N SER A 433 25.89 12.51 -22.45
CA SER A 433 27.12 12.08 -23.12
C SER A 433 28.29 12.79 -22.43
N GLY A 434 28.80 12.19 -21.36
CA GLY A 434 30.02 12.64 -20.70
C GLY A 434 31.09 12.93 -21.75
N PHE A 435 31.88 13.98 -21.56
CA PHE A 435 32.95 14.37 -22.46
C PHE A 435 33.74 13.13 -22.92
N GLU A 436 33.47 12.63 -24.14
CA GLU A 436 34.17 11.50 -24.70
C GLU A 436 35.54 12.02 -25.15
N GLN A 437 36.61 11.57 -24.50
CA GLN A 437 37.95 11.88 -24.96
C GLN A 437 38.14 11.22 -26.33
N MET A 438 38.32 12.04 -27.37
CA MET A 438 38.50 11.51 -28.71
C MET A 438 39.84 10.78 -28.81
N ASP A 439 39.80 9.48 -29.10
CA ASP A 439 40.93 8.67 -29.52
C ASP A 439 41.14 8.75 -31.04
N LEU A 440 42.41 8.81 -31.46
CA LEU A 440 42.82 8.95 -32.86
C LEU A 440 42.55 7.68 -33.69
N PHE A 441 42.43 6.52 -33.03
CA PHE A 441 42.23 5.22 -33.69
C PHE A 441 40.75 4.81 -33.77
N THR A 442 39.83 5.63 -33.28
CA THR A 442 38.39 5.38 -33.35
C THR A 442 37.82 5.89 -34.68
N ASP A 443 37.12 5.03 -35.41
CA ASP A 443 36.36 5.43 -36.61
C ASP A 443 35.04 6.10 -36.20
N TYR A 444 35.08 7.41 -36.00
CA TYR A 444 33.92 8.21 -35.62
C TYR A 444 32.79 8.17 -36.65
N ALA A 445 33.09 8.01 -37.94
CA ALA A 445 32.06 7.92 -38.97
C ALA A 445 31.29 6.60 -38.87
N ALA A 446 31.97 5.50 -38.54
CA ALA A 446 31.32 4.24 -38.22
C ALA A 446 30.48 4.34 -36.92
N LEU A 447 31.02 5.00 -35.89
CA LEU A 447 30.33 5.19 -34.61
C LEU A 447 29.08 6.07 -34.73
N GLU A 448 29.14 7.15 -35.50
CA GLU A 448 27.98 8.00 -35.81
C GLU A 448 26.90 7.23 -36.57
N LYS A 449 27.31 6.45 -37.57
CA LYS A 449 26.38 5.60 -38.34
C LYS A 449 25.71 4.53 -37.47
N GLU A 450 26.44 3.98 -36.50
CA GLU A 450 25.90 3.04 -35.51
C GLU A 450 24.90 3.74 -34.57
N LYS A 451 25.27 4.92 -34.02
CA LYS A 451 24.38 5.76 -33.20
C LYS A 451 23.11 6.17 -33.95
N GLU A 452 23.21 6.52 -35.24
CA GLU A 452 22.05 6.84 -36.09
C GLU A 452 21.15 5.62 -36.32
N ALA A 453 21.73 4.46 -36.64
CA ALA A 453 20.98 3.23 -36.83
C ALA A 453 20.28 2.78 -35.54
N GLU A 454 20.91 2.98 -34.37
CA GLU A 454 20.29 2.74 -33.07
C GLU A 454 19.13 3.70 -32.80
N LYS A 455 19.30 5.00 -33.04
CA LYS A 455 18.22 5.99 -32.92
C LYS A 455 17.03 5.65 -33.82
N GLU A 456 17.27 5.20 -35.05
CA GLU A 456 16.20 4.79 -35.97
C GLU A 456 15.45 3.55 -35.48
N LYS A 457 16.17 2.57 -34.90
CA LYS A 457 15.55 1.39 -34.28
C LYS A 457 14.71 1.77 -33.06
N GLU A 458 15.22 2.63 -32.18
CA GLU A 458 14.49 3.10 -31.01
C GLU A 458 13.24 3.89 -31.41
N ALA A 459 13.32 4.71 -32.46
CA ALA A 459 12.16 5.44 -33.00
C ALA A 459 11.08 4.50 -33.53
N LYS A 460 11.46 3.45 -34.28
CA LYS A 460 10.54 2.41 -34.76
C LYS A 460 9.92 1.63 -33.60
N GLU A 461 10.69 1.27 -32.59
CA GLU A 461 10.22 0.57 -31.41
C GLU A 461 9.21 1.42 -30.62
N ALA A 462 9.50 2.71 -30.44
CA ALA A 462 8.60 3.66 -29.78
C ALA A 462 7.24 3.77 -30.50
N GLN A 463 7.23 3.81 -31.84
CA GLN A 463 5.99 3.80 -32.63
C GLN A 463 5.19 2.51 -32.41
N ILE A 464 5.85 1.36 -32.36
CA ILE A 464 5.21 0.07 -32.07
C ILE A 464 4.63 0.06 -30.65
N GLN A 465 5.38 0.53 -29.66
CA GLN A 465 4.91 0.62 -28.27
C GLN A 465 3.69 1.53 -28.15
N GLN A 466 3.68 2.70 -28.82
CA GLN A 466 2.52 3.59 -28.85
C GLN A 466 1.30 2.94 -29.51
N ALA A 467 1.49 2.22 -30.62
CA ALA A 467 0.41 1.47 -31.27
C ALA A 467 -0.15 0.36 -30.35
N LEU A 468 0.73 -0.37 -29.66
CA LEU A 468 0.34 -1.40 -28.69
C LEU A 468 -0.45 -0.81 -27.52
N LEU A 469 -0.02 0.33 -26.98
CA LEU A 469 -0.74 1.05 -25.93
C LEU A 469 -2.13 1.47 -26.40
N ALA A 470 -2.25 2.06 -27.60
CA ALA A 470 -3.54 2.46 -28.17
C ALA A 470 -4.52 1.27 -28.30
N ILE A 471 -4.04 0.11 -28.75
CA ILE A 471 -4.85 -1.11 -28.83
C ILE A 471 -5.24 -1.59 -27.42
N LYS A 472 -4.31 -1.60 -26.47
CA LYS A 472 -4.56 -2.02 -25.08
C LYS A 472 -5.56 -1.11 -24.36
N HIS A 473 -5.53 0.20 -24.60
CA HIS A 473 -6.54 1.13 -24.06
C HIS A 473 -7.93 0.86 -24.63
N LYS A 474 -8.04 0.55 -25.92
CA LYS A 474 -9.33 0.36 -26.58
C LYS A 474 -9.96 -1.01 -26.32
N TYR A 475 -9.16 -2.06 -26.27
CA TYR A 475 -9.64 -3.45 -26.25
C TYR A 475 -9.22 -4.22 -24.98
N GLY A 476 -8.51 -3.57 -24.05
CA GLY A 476 -8.06 -4.16 -22.79
C GLY A 476 -6.62 -4.68 -22.83
N LYS A 477 -6.04 -4.90 -21.64
CA LYS A 477 -4.62 -5.27 -21.47
C LYS A 477 -4.22 -6.58 -22.15
N ASN A 478 -5.16 -7.51 -22.31
CA ASN A 478 -4.99 -8.80 -22.96
C ASN A 478 -5.25 -8.79 -24.48
N ALA A 479 -5.53 -7.61 -25.08
CA ALA A 479 -5.81 -7.51 -26.51
C ALA A 479 -4.60 -7.86 -27.40
N VAL A 480 -3.39 -7.58 -26.92
CA VAL A 480 -2.15 -7.97 -27.59
C VAL A 480 -1.21 -8.59 -26.58
N LEU A 481 -0.78 -9.82 -26.88
CA LEU A 481 0.13 -10.63 -26.08
C LEU A 481 1.27 -11.12 -26.98
N ARG A 482 2.48 -11.20 -26.44
CA ARG A 482 3.62 -11.83 -27.12
C ARG A 482 3.56 -13.33 -26.94
N GLY A 483 4.20 -14.09 -27.84
CA GLY A 483 4.28 -15.55 -27.74
C GLY A 483 4.86 -16.04 -26.41
N MET A 484 5.73 -15.25 -25.77
CA MET A 484 6.27 -15.56 -24.45
C MET A 484 5.21 -15.64 -23.35
N ASN A 485 4.09 -14.90 -23.47
CA ASN A 485 3.00 -14.91 -22.48
C ASN A 485 2.18 -16.21 -22.50
N PHE A 486 2.49 -17.14 -23.42
CA PHE A 486 1.92 -18.47 -23.51
C PHE A 486 2.88 -19.57 -23.07
N ARG A 487 4.12 -19.23 -22.68
CA ARG A 487 5.07 -20.20 -22.14
C ARG A 487 4.60 -20.73 -20.78
N GLU A 488 5.04 -21.95 -20.44
CA GLU A 488 4.77 -22.50 -19.12
C GLU A 488 5.41 -21.63 -18.03
N GLY A 489 4.61 -21.23 -17.03
CA GLY A 489 5.04 -20.33 -15.97
C GLY A 489 4.78 -18.84 -16.25
N ALA A 490 4.43 -18.45 -17.47
CA ALA A 490 4.01 -17.07 -17.77
C ALA A 490 2.82 -16.64 -16.90
N THR A 491 2.82 -15.38 -16.47
CA THR A 491 1.80 -14.83 -15.54
C THR A 491 1.13 -13.56 -16.05
N ALA A 492 1.64 -12.93 -17.11
CA ALA A 492 1.13 -11.66 -17.62
C ALA A 492 -0.38 -11.70 -17.94
N ARG A 493 -0.87 -12.80 -18.51
CA ARG A 493 -2.29 -12.96 -18.89
C ARG A 493 -3.23 -12.86 -17.70
N ASP A 494 -2.88 -13.55 -16.61
CA ASP A 494 -3.68 -13.55 -15.38
C ASP A 494 -3.51 -12.23 -14.63
N ARG A 495 -2.29 -11.67 -14.62
CA ARG A 495 -1.96 -10.37 -14.02
C ARG A 495 -2.71 -9.22 -14.67
N ASN A 496 -2.92 -9.26 -15.98
CA ASN A 496 -3.70 -8.25 -16.72
C ASN A 496 -5.15 -8.16 -16.25
N ASN A 497 -5.69 -9.23 -15.66
CA ASN A 497 -7.04 -9.27 -15.08
C ASN A 497 -7.05 -8.98 -13.56
N GLN A 498 -5.96 -8.41 -13.03
CA GLN A 498 -5.79 -8.17 -11.59
C GLN A 498 -5.28 -6.76 -11.28
N ILE A 499 -5.79 -6.16 -10.21
CA ILE A 499 -5.30 -4.90 -9.62
C ILE A 499 -4.80 -5.21 -8.20
N GLY A 500 -3.59 -4.76 -7.84
CA GLY A 500 -2.98 -5.05 -6.54
C GLY A 500 -2.79 -6.55 -6.22
N GLY A 501 -2.77 -7.43 -7.23
CA GLY A 501 -2.69 -8.89 -7.05
C GLY A 501 -4.02 -9.58 -6.74
N HIS A 502 -5.12 -8.85 -6.82
CA HIS A 502 -6.49 -9.34 -6.65
C HIS A 502 -7.29 -9.13 -7.93
N LYS A 503 -8.42 -9.82 -8.09
CA LYS A 503 -9.26 -9.70 -9.27
C LYS A 503 -9.64 -8.24 -9.51
N ALA A 504 -9.40 -7.78 -10.75
CA ALA A 504 -9.78 -6.45 -11.21
C ALA A 504 -11.30 -6.29 -11.09
#